data_AF-A0A519BM81-F1
#
_entry.id   AF-A0A519BM81-F1
#
_cell.length_a   1.000
_cell.length_b   1.000
_cell.length_c   1.000
_cell.angle_alpha   90.00
_cell.angle_beta   90.00
_cell.angle_gamma   90.00
#
_symmetry.space_group_name_H-M   'P 1'
#
loop_
_entity.id
_entity.type
_entity.pdbx_description
1 polymer ?
#
loop_
_entity_poly.entity_id
_entity_poly.type
_entity_poly.pdbx_seq_one_letter_code
_entity_poly.pdbx_strand_id
1 'polypeptide(L)'
;MENLTNNSSNSDNNNKNNFNNDKDKIDKIFNEIKSYINDVKDYGLNEDKRDAASSIISFTGMILDEISNSIKKSNLSNFNLEKISKEDLEPKLSNLLNQLIPYFSDKKVEKKLDEIAVYCDTVFIELMAGHSCAVPEKP
;
A
#
# COMPACT_ATOMS: atom_id res chain seq x y z
N MET A 1 45.76 2.54 49.57
CA MET A 1 44.81 1.43 49.39
C MET A 1 43.64 1.95 48.58
N GLU A 2 43.35 1.24 47.48
CA GLU A 2 42.05 1.05 46.78
C GLU A 2 41.22 2.24 46.25
N ASN A 3 41.47 2.59 44.98
CA ASN A 3 40.67 2.41 43.74
C ASN A 3 39.13 2.67 43.63
N LEU A 4 38.77 3.11 42.40
CA LEU A 4 37.48 3.01 41.62
C LEU A 4 36.37 4.05 41.91
N THR A 5 36.04 4.94 40.96
CA THR A 5 35.18 4.68 39.78
C THR A 5 35.34 5.84 38.78
N ASN A 6 35.87 5.64 37.56
CA ASN A 6 35.25 5.22 36.30
C ASN A 6 33.99 5.98 35.80
N ASN A 7 34.19 6.52 34.58
CA ASN A 7 33.28 6.60 33.43
C ASN A 7 32.35 7.80 33.22
N SER A 8 32.80 8.61 32.25
CA SER A 8 32.12 8.88 30.97
C SER A 8 30.71 9.45 30.99
N SER A 9 30.61 10.70 30.58
CA SER A 9 29.49 11.21 29.79
C SER A 9 30.04 12.03 28.63
N ASN A 10 30.70 11.33 27.71
CA ASN A 10 31.01 11.85 26.38
C ASN A 10 30.38 10.91 25.38
N SER A 11 29.21 11.28 24.87
CA SER A 11 28.74 10.88 23.54
C SER A 11 27.42 11.59 23.25
N ASP A 12 27.51 12.89 22.98
CA ASP A 12 26.71 13.47 21.89
C ASP A 12 27.02 12.65 20.64
N ASN A 13 26.21 11.65 20.33
CA ASN A 13 26.20 11.07 18.99
C ASN A 13 24.93 10.27 18.70
N ASN A 14 24.45 10.50 17.49
CA ASN A 14 23.63 9.61 16.68
C ASN A 14 22.15 9.48 17.02
N ASN A 15 21.37 10.50 16.65
CA ASN A 15 19.98 10.25 16.23
C ASN A 15 19.52 11.08 15.03
N LYS A 16 20.40 11.31 14.04
CA LYS A 16 20.06 11.97 12.77
C LYS A 16 20.04 11.03 11.56
N ASN A 17 20.41 9.76 11.72
CA ASN A 17 20.46 8.77 10.62
C ASN A 17 19.17 7.93 10.47
N ASN A 18 18.19 8.02 11.38
CA ASN A 18 16.99 7.18 11.30
C ASN A 18 15.89 7.74 10.37
N PHE A 19 15.74 9.07 10.28
CA PHE A 19 14.67 9.67 9.48
C PHE A 19 14.79 9.46 7.96
N ASN A 20 16.01 9.31 7.42
CA ASN A 20 16.19 9.00 6.00
C ASN A 20 15.88 7.52 5.70
N ASN A 21 16.21 6.63 6.64
CA ASN A 21 16.01 5.19 6.49
C ASN A 21 14.52 4.82 6.43
N ASP A 22 13.66 5.53 7.17
CA ASP A 22 12.22 5.24 7.20
C ASP A 22 11.49 5.79 5.97
N LYS A 23 11.95 6.91 5.40
CA LYS A 23 11.39 7.43 4.14
C LYS A 23 11.63 6.48 2.98
N ASP A 24 12.81 5.88 2.91
CA ASP A 24 13.19 4.91 1.89
C ASP A 24 12.38 3.60 2.03
N LYS A 25 12.08 3.18 3.27
CA LYS A 25 11.21 2.03 3.53
C LYS A 25 9.77 2.27 3.09
N ILE A 26 9.19 3.43 3.43
CA ILE A 26 7.83 3.79 3.00
C ILE A 26 7.76 3.78 1.47
N ASP A 27 8.71 4.44 0.79
CA ASP A 27 8.74 4.47 -0.68
C ASP A 27 8.86 3.06 -1.28
N LYS A 28 9.71 2.21 -0.69
CA LYS A 28 9.84 0.82 -1.10
C LYS A 28 8.52 0.05 -1.00
N ILE A 29 7.80 0.17 0.12
CA ILE A 29 6.50 -0.52 0.31
C ILE A 29 5.49 -0.06 -0.75
N PHE A 30 5.39 1.24 -0.99
CA PHE A 30 4.45 1.75 -2.01
C PHE A 30 4.85 1.37 -3.44
N ASN A 31 6.15 1.26 -3.74
CA ASN A 31 6.61 0.73 -5.03
C ASN A 31 6.24 -0.75 -5.18
N GLU A 32 6.30 -1.54 -4.11
CA GLU A 32 5.87 -2.95 -4.13
C GLU A 32 4.35 -3.09 -4.29
N ILE A 33 3.54 -2.22 -3.66
CA ILE A 33 2.09 -2.18 -3.89
C ILE A 33 1.79 -1.81 -5.35
N LYS A 34 2.48 -0.80 -5.89
CA LYS A 34 2.34 -0.42 -7.30
C LYS A 34 2.75 -1.54 -8.26
N SER A 35 3.80 -2.30 -7.92
CA SER A 35 4.19 -3.48 -8.69
C SER A 35 3.11 -4.55 -8.66
N TYR A 36 2.53 -4.85 -7.50
CA TYR A 36 1.40 -5.78 -7.39
C TYR A 36 0.21 -5.38 -8.28
N ILE A 37 -0.16 -4.09 -8.30
CA ILE A 37 -1.22 -3.57 -9.17
C ILE A 37 -0.88 -3.81 -10.66
N ASN A 38 0.37 -3.60 -11.06
CA ASN A 38 0.82 -3.88 -12.43
C ASN A 38 0.83 -5.38 -12.73
N ASP A 39 1.26 -6.24 -11.80
CA ASP A 39 1.23 -7.70 -11.96
C ASP A 39 -0.21 -8.18 -12.23
N VAL A 40 -1.20 -7.67 -11.49
CA VAL A 40 -2.63 -7.99 -11.66
C VAL A 40 -3.15 -7.46 -13.01
N LYS A 41 -2.76 -6.25 -13.41
CA LYS A 41 -3.09 -5.70 -14.73
C LYS A 41 -2.55 -6.59 -15.84
N ASP A 42 -1.27 -6.92 -15.80
CA ASP A 42 -0.61 -7.73 -16.82
C ASP A 42 -1.21 -9.13 -16.89
N TYR A 43 -1.56 -9.73 -15.75
CA TYR A 43 -2.34 -10.96 -15.69
C TYR A 43 -3.68 -10.81 -16.43
N GLY A 44 -4.45 -9.75 -16.15
CA GLY A 44 -5.72 -9.50 -16.81
C GLY A 44 -5.61 -9.32 -18.33
N LEU A 45 -4.56 -8.62 -18.79
CA LEU A 45 -4.34 -8.34 -20.22
C LEU A 45 -3.76 -9.54 -20.98
N ASN A 46 -2.82 -10.27 -20.38
CA ASN A 46 -2.10 -11.35 -21.05
C ASN A 46 -2.83 -12.71 -20.99
N GLU A 47 -3.64 -12.93 -19.96
CA GLU A 47 -4.40 -14.19 -19.80
C GLU A 47 -5.88 -14.08 -20.20
N ASP A 48 -6.31 -12.96 -20.78
CA ASP A 48 -7.71 -12.68 -21.14
C ASP A 48 -8.68 -12.79 -19.95
N LYS A 49 -8.23 -12.32 -18.78
CA LYS A 49 -8.97 -12.35 -17.50
C LYS A 49 -9.29 -10.95 -16.98
N ARG A 50 -9.65 -10.05 -17.90
CA ARG A 50 -9.89 -8.63 -17.63
C ARG A 50 -10.93 -8.39 -16.54
N ASP A 51 -12.05 -9.12 -16.54
CA ASP A 51 -13.11 -8.99 -15.52
C ASP A 51 -12.64 -9.39 -14.10
N ALA A 52 -11.85 -10.46 -14.01
CA ALA A 52 -11.28 -10.89 -12.73
C ALA A 52 -10.23 -9.89 -12.23
N ALA A 53 -9.33 -9.45 -13.11
CA ALA A 53 -8.32 -8.45 -12.79
C ALA A 53 -8.95 -7.10 -12.41
N SER A 54 -9.95 -6.63 -13.13
CA SER A 54 -10.64 -5.37 -12.85
C SER A 54 -11.35 -5.40 -11.50
N SER A 55 -11.95 -6.54 -11.14
CA SER A 55 -12.54 -6.76 -9.81
C SER A 55 -11.50 -6.66 -8.69
N ILE A 56 -10.33 -7.31 -8.86
CA ILE A 56 -9.23 -7.24 -7.88
C ILE A 56 -8.69 -5.81 -7.75
N ILE A 57 -8.51 -5.10 -8.87
CA ILE A 57 -8.01 -3.73 -8.90
C ILE A 57 -9.00 -2.77 -8.23
N SER A 58 -10.29 -2.88 -8.53
CA SER A 58 -11.34 -2.07 -7.91
C SER A 58 -11.38 -2.30 -6.40
N PHE A 59 -11.36 -3.56 -5.96
CA PHE A 59 -11.33 -3.88 -4.54
C PHE A 59 -10.07 -3.34 -3.85
N THR A 60 -8.90 -3.48 -4.49
CA THR A 60 -7.63 -2.94 -4.00
C THR A 60 -7.71 -1.42 -3.82
N GLY A 61 -8.22 -0.69 -4.83
CA GLY A 61 -8.41 0.76 -4.76
C GLY A 61 -9.30 1.19 -3.60
N MET A 62 -10.44 0.51 -3.41
CA MET A 62 -11.36 0.79 -2.31
C MET A 62 -10.71 0.61 -0.94
N ILE A 63 -9.93 -0.46 -0.73
CA ILE A 63 -9.26 -0.69 0.55
C ILE A 63 -8.21 0.38 0.84
N LEU A 64 -7.42 0.77 -0.16
CA LEU A 64 -6.39 1.80 0.00
C LEU A 64 -7.00 3.18 0.32
N ASP A 65 -8.09 3.55 -0.35
CA ASP A 65 -8.84 4.78 -0.06
C ASP A 65 -9.43 4.76 1.36
N GLU A 66 -10.03 3.64 1.78
CA GLU A 66 -10.60 3.53 3.13
C GLU A 66 -9.51 3.61 4.22
N ILE A 67 -8.33 3.02 4.01
CA ILE A 67 -7.18 3.17 4.92
C ILE A 67 -6.78 4.65 5.00
N SER A 68 -6.64 5.32 3.85
CA SER A 68 -6.28 6.73 3.79
C SER A 68 -7.29 7.60 4.54
N ASN A 69 -8.58 7.37 4.32
CA ASN A 69 -9.67 8.08 4.99
C ASN A 69 -9.70 7.79 6.49
N SER A 70 -9.34 6.58 6.91
CA SER A 70 -9.23 6.21 8.33
C SER A 70 -8.06 6.93 9.02
N ILE A 71 -6.92 7.06 8.33
CA ILE A 71 -5.77 7.85 8.81
C ILE A 71 -6.17 9.33 8.96
N LYS A 72 -6.76 9.94 7.92
CA LYS A 72 -7.21 11.34 7.90
C LYS A 72 -8.11 11.69 9.09
N LYS A 73 -9.04 10.79 9.39
CA LYS A 73 -10.02 10.96 10.47
C LYS A 73 -9.44 10.73 11.87
N SER A 74 -8.14 10.39 11.98
CA SER A 74 -7.48 9.99 13.24
C SER A 74 -8.18 8.82 13.96
N ASN A 75 -8.99 8.05 13.22
CA ASN A 75 -9.89 6.99 13.71
C ASN A 75 -9.35 5.58 13.45
N LEU A 76 -8.04 5.47 13.21
CA LEU A 76 -7.37 4.19 12.95
C LEU A 76 -7.56 3.15 14.06
N SER A 77 -7.96 3.55 15.28
CA SER A 77 -8.37 2.62 16.33
C SER A 77 -9.53 1.70 15.92
N ASN A 78 -10.32 2.08 14.90
CA ASN A 78 -11.46 1.32 14.39
C ASN A 78 -11.25 0.72 12.99
N PHE A 79 -10.19 1.08 12.26
CA PHE A 79 -9.90 0.43 10.98
C PHE A 79 -9.24 -0.91 11.26
N ASN A 80 -10.09 -1.94 11.34
CA ASN A 80 -9.66 -3.28 11.67
C ASN A 80 -9.02 -3.93 10.44
N LEU A 81 -7.79 -3.49 10.12
CA LEU A 81 -6.94 -4.07 9.08
C LEU A 81 -6.89 -5.58 9.24
N GLU A 82 -6.75 -6.09 10.46
CA GLU A 82 -6.72 -7.53 10.72
C GLU A 82 -7.97 -8.29 10.26
N LYS A 83 -9.14 -7.63 10.25
CA LYS A 83 -10.39 -8.25 9.80
C LYS A 83 -10.45 -8.32 8.27
N ILE A 84 -10.07 -7.25 7.59
CA ILE A 84 -10.06 -7.17 6.11
C ILE A 84 -8.89 -7.99 5.54
N SER A 85 -7.74 -7.99 6.22
CA SER A 85 -6.49 -8.59 5.77
C SER A 85 -6.44 -10.11 5.86
N LYS A 86 -7.39 -10.74 6.57
CA LYS A 86 -7.44 -12.19 6.79
C LYS A 86 -8.45 -12.92 5.91
N GLU A 87 -9.51 -12.26 5.47
CA GLU A 87 -10.61 -12.92 4.74
C GLU A 87 -10.72 -12.47 3.29
N ASP A 88 -10.47 -11.18 2.99
CA ASP A 88 -10.83 -10.61 1.67
C ASP A 88 -9.62 -10.14 0.84
N LEU A 89 -8.45 -9.95 1.45
CA LEU A 89 -7.25 -9.46 0.77
C LEU A 89 -6.31 -10.58 0.34
N GLU A 90 -5.75 -10.43 -0.87
CA GLU A 90 -4.63 -11.25 -1.29
C GLU A 90 -3.47 -11.18 -0.29
N PRO A 91 -2.80 -12.31 0.03
CA PRO A 91 -1.74 -12.36 1.05
C PRO A 91 -0.60 -11.36 0.81
N LYS A 92 -0.22 -11.12 -0.46
CA LYS A 92 0.84 -10.17 -0.83
C LYS A 92 0.46 -8.74 -0.44
N LEU A 93 -0.74 -8.29 -0.80
CA LEU A 93 -1.24 -6.95 -0.47
C LEU A 93 -1.43 -6.80 1.05
N SER A 94 -2.04 -7.80 1.70
CA SER A 94 -2.21 -7.86 3.16
C SER A 94 -0.88 -7.66 3.91
N ASN A 95 0.17 -8.38 3.51
CA ASN A 95 1.50 -8.25 4.11
C ASN A 95 2.14 -6.87 3.88
N LEU A 96 1.97 -6.27 2.70
CA LEU A 96 2.47 -4.93 2.42
C LEU A 96 1.77 -3.86 3.27
N LEU A 97 0.45 -3.97 3.42
CA LEU A 97 -0.33 -3.06 4.26
C LEU A 97 0.02 -3.18 5.75
N ASN A 98 0.29 -4.39 6.24
CA ASN A 98 0.75 -4.61 7.62
C ASN A 98 2.11 -3.95 7.88
N GLN A 99 3.00 -3.90 6.89
CA GLN A 99 4.28 -3.20 7.00
C GLN A 99 4.11 -1.67 7.07
N LEU A 100 2.98 -1.11 6.64
CA LEU A 100 2.69 0.32 6.74
C LEU A 100 2.17 0.74 8.13
N ILE A 101 1.69 -0.20 8.95
CA ILE A 101 1.09 0.08 10.28
C ILE A 101 1.97 0.99 11.15
N PRO A 102 3.29 0.76 11.29
CA PRO A 102 4.14 1.61 12.12
C PRO A 102 4.26 3.07 11.61
N TYR A 103 3.90 3.32 10.36
CA TYR A 103 4.06 4.60 9.68
C TYR A 103 2.74 5.33 9.44
N PHE A 104 1.60 4.82 9.91
CA PHE A 104 0.29 5.44 9.68
C PHE A 104 0.11 6.84 10.28
N SER A 105 0.96 7.23 11.23
CA SER A 105 1.00 8.61 11.74
C SER A 105 1.73 9.57 10.81
N ASP A 106 2.43 9.07 9.78
CA ASP A 106 3.12 9.90 8.79
C ASP A 106 2.17 10.35 7.68
N LYS A 107 2.01 11.67 7.52
CA LYS A 107 1.22 12.30 6.45
C LYS A 107 1.66 11.86 5.04
N LYS A 108 2.91 11.44 4.86
CA LYS A 108 3.41 10.87 3.60
C LYS A 108 2.66 9.59 3.23
N VAL A 109 2.31 8.75 4.21
CA VAL A 109 1.60 7.48 3.98
C VAL A 109 0.18 7.75 3.51
N GLU A 110 -0.54 8.67 4.16
CA GLU A 110 -1.87 9.13 3.73
C GLU A 110 -1.87 9.58 2.26
N LYS A 111 -0.97 10.51 1.91
CA LYS A 111 -0.87 11.05 0.55
C LYS A 111 -0.58 9.97 -0.48
N LYS A 112 0.28 9.00 -0.15
CA LYS A 112 0.63 7.90 -1.06
C LYS A 112 -0.47 6.86 -1.19
N LEU A 113 -1.26 6.62 -0.14
CA LEU A 113 -2.45 5.78 -0.24
C LEU A 113 -3.46 6.39 -1.21
N ASP A 114 -3.72 7.70 -1.13
CA ASP A 114 -4.56 8.41 -2.09
C ASP A 114 -4.02 8.27 -3.53
N GLU A 115 -2.72 8.53 -3.72
CA GLU A 115 -2.07 8.45 -5.03
C GLU A 115 -2.17 7.04 -5.65
N ILE A 116 -2.02 5.99 -4.84
CA ILE A 116 -2.14 4.62 -5.33
C ILE A 116 -3.61 4.22 -5.52
N ALA A 117 -4.55 4.69 -4.71
CA ALA A 117 -5.97 4.45 -4.92
C ALA A 117 -6.43 5.02 -6.29
N VAL A 118 -6.04 6.26 -6.60
CA VAL A 118 -6.29 6.86 -7.93
C VAL A 118 -5.59 6.10 -9.06
N TYR A 119 -4.41 5.54 -8.78
CA TYR A 119 -3.72 4.68 -9.75
C TYR A 119 -4.49 3.39 -10.03
N CYS A 120 -5.15 2.79 -9.03
CA CYS A 120 -6.06 1.66 -9.26
C CYS A 120 -7.21 2.05 -10.21
N ASP A 121 -7.81 3.23 -10.05
CA ASP A 121 -8.88 3.69 -10.98
C ASP A 121 -8.36 3.82 -12.42
N THR A 122 -7.14 4.33 -12.57
CA THR A 122 -6.48 4.44 -13.88
C THR A 122 -6.30 3.07 -14.52
N VAL A 123 -5.76 2.10 -13.77
CA VAL A 123 -5.55 0.73 -14.23
C VAL A 123 -6.87 0.02 -14.50
N PHE A 124 -7.91 0.26 -13.69
CA PHE A 124 -9.24 -0.28 -13.91
C PHE A 124 -9.80 0.18 -15.27
N ILE A 125 -9.72 1.48 -15.56
CA ILE A 125 -10.16 2.02 -16.85
C ILE A 125 -9.38 1.39 -18.01
N GLU A 126 -8.06 1.20 -17.87
CA GLU A 126 -7.23 0.54 -18.88
C GLU A 126 -7.64 -0.93 -19.12
N LEU A 127 -7.98 -1.66 -18.06
CA LEU A 127 -8.47 -3.04 -18.16
C LEU A 127 -9.84 -3.11 -18.84
N MET A 128 -10.71 -2.13 -18.58
CA MET A 128 -12.03 -2.05 -19.21
C MET A 128 -11.98 -1.48 -20.64
N ALA A 129 -10.93 -0.74 -20.98
CA ALA A 129 -10.69 -0.23 -22.33
C ALA A 129 -10.43 -1.41 -23.28
N GLY A 130 -11.39 -1.65 -24.19
CA GLY A 130 -11.38 -2.77 -25.13
C GLY A 130 -12.54 -3.75 -24.97
N HIS A 131 -13.30 -3.72 -23.86
CA HIS A 131 -14.55 -4.50 -23.73
C HIS A 131 -15.68 -3.97 -24.64
N SER A 132 -15.61 -2.70 -25.06
CA SER A 132 -16.63 -2.06 -25.89
C SER A 132 -16.23 -2.05 -27.38
N CYS A 133 -16.32 -3.20 -28.05
CA CYS A 133 -16.44 -3.34 -29.51
C CYS A 133 -16.97 -4.70 -30.00
N ALA A 134 -17.58 -5.52 -29.14
CA ALA A 134 -18.35 -6.66 -29.62
C ALA A 134 -19.81 -6.22 -29.85
N VAL A 135 -20.09 -5.69 -31.05
CA VAL A 135 -21.47 -5.69 -31.56
C VAL A 135 -21.83 -7.17 -31.76
N PRO A 136 -22.86 -7.72 -31.12
CA PRO A 136 -23.27 -9.10 -31.39
C PRO A 136 -23.59 -9.22 -32.88
N GLU A 137 -22.99 -10.21 -33.55
CA GLU A 137 -23.42 -10.57 -34.90
C GLU A 137 -24.93 -10.80 -34.82
N LYS A 138 -25.69 -10.04 -35.64
CA LYS A 138 -27.14 -10.22 -35.73
C LYS A 138 -27.45 -11.68 -36.07
N PRO A 139 -28.56 -12.24 -35.55
CA PRO A 139 -28.96 -13.62 -35.82
C PRO A 139 -29.13 -13.90 -37.31
#